data_AF-A0A484FS65-F1
#
_entry.id   AF-A0A484FS65-F1
#
_cell.length_a   1.000
_cell.length_b   1.000
_cell.length_c   1.000
_cell.angle_alpha   90.00
_cell.angle_beta   90.00
_cell.angle_gamma   90.00
#
_symmetry.space_group_name_H-M   'P 1'
#
loop_
_entity.id
_entity.type
_entity.pdbx_description
1 polymer ?
#
loop_
_entity_poly.entity_id
_entity_poly.type
_entity_poly.pdbx_seq_one_letter_code
_entity_poly.pdbx_strand_id
1 'polypeptide(L)'
;MAPSTLDLLMLTFNCAKNIINAAVFASHLNSAFKQNATGLPDVVVFSLQEVAPLSYSFIGGYFLSPYFARYEEALNLAATRYLSNADDASSDSESVTVEPAALGPVRPYTLVRARNVGMTAIMLFARNPEAILRVQEAEVGFGAAEMGNKGAVALRVLYEGKTDDGENKATELTFVATHLAAMEWNLPRRNANWAAIMRSLTFENPEDILGPAKRLGEGEESEGLHLLHDEHHAQTLALQERLQDISVFKTSSHLFVGGDLNYRISTTSPPPGATFPSLDAESEDHYSRFFPLDQLTREREAGRTLHGMSEAEVKFPPTYKYDVLPVKDTRLAVDGVEDVPWVFAPHRYPGWTDRILFLDTPSWAKGKPPKVDVKAYDAMPVVRSSDHRAVYLRASVPLLSEEELARPAELTNGNAADPRLVLPVAIDPEAWERRAAARRKEVLVGYSMFLWSTKQGALVLATLLAIGAGAWWLWQFWAVHVMNDATHLSPSRDGVENERGSGFRFSPLSRRDSAGNQLAAQDGLTTRHVVGKRLPRVSAHFTTVHYVYNTRTGVWLGIS
;
A
#
# COMPACT_ATOMS: atom_id res chain seq x y z
N MET A 1 -8.04 21.00 -34.76
CA MET A 1 -8.35 19.59 -34.44
C MET A 1 -8.50 19.48 -32.93
N ALA A 2 -9.38 18.61 -32.44
CA ALA A 2 -9.42 18.34 -31.01
C ALA A 2 -8.09 17.67 -30.61
N PRO A 3 -7.59 17.90 -29.40
CA PRO A 3 -6.40 17.20 -28.93
C PRO A 3 -6.73 15.73 -28.68
N SER A 4 -5.84 14.81 -29.08
CA SER A 4 -5.99 13.40 -28.78
C SER A 4 -5.82 13.15 -27.28
N THR A 5 -6.79 12.45 -26.67
CA THR A 5 -6.88 12.26 -25.23
C THR A 5 -7.18 10.82 -24.85
N LEU A 6 -6.73 10.41 -23.67
CA LEU A 6 -7.15 9.21 -22.95
C LEU A 6 -8.38 9.52 -22.08
N ASP A 7 -9.43 8.69 -22.13
CA ASP A 7 -10.54 8.77 -21.15
C ASP A 7 -10.19 7.95 -19.89
N LEU A 8 -9.91 8.66 -18.80
CA LEU A 8 -9.53 8.09 -17.51
C LEU A 8 -10.69 8.20 -16.52
N LEU A 9 -10.98 7.10 -15.81
CA LEU A 9 -11.76 7.13 -14.58
C LEU A 9 -10.90 6.65 -13.40
N MET A 10 -10.64 7.55 -12.45
CA MET A 10 -10.05 7.19 -11.16
C MET A 10 -11.13 7.18 -10.10
N LEU A 11 -11.17 6.15 -9.25
CA LEU A 11 -12.10 6.02 -8.13
C LEU A 11 -11.31 5.76 -6.85
N THR A 12 -11.67 6.41 -5.77
CA THR A 12 -11.16 6.13 -4.42
C THR A 12 -12.27 5.66 -3.50
N PHE A 13 -11.99 4.66 -2.68
CA PHE A 13 -12.95 4.14 -1.73
C PHE A 13 -12.28 3.49 -0.51
N ASN A 14 -12.62 3.98 0.67
CA ASN A 14 -12.35 3.26 1.91
C ASN A 14 -13.37 2.13 2.09
N CYS A 15 -12.89 0.89 2.06
CA CYS A 15 -13.69 -0.34 2.04
C CYS A 15 -14.15 -0.79 3.43
N ALA A 16 -13.71 -0.10 4.50
CA ALA A 16 -13.99 -0.46 5.90
C ALA A 16 -13.71 -1.94 6.25
N LYS A 17 -12.75 -2.57 5.56
CA LYS A 17 -12.32 -3.98 5.69
C LYS A 17 -13.37 -5.01 5.27
N ASN A 18 -14.42 -4.57 4.58
CA ASN A 18 -15.55 -5.41 4.20
C ASN A 18 -15.54 -5.73 2.70
N ILE A 19 -16.12 -6.88 2.36
CA ILE A 19 -16.41 -7.24 0.97
C ILE A 19 -17.65 -6.48 0.50
N ILE A 20 -17.57 -5.90 -0.70
CA ILE A 20 -18.70 -5.21 -1.33
C ILE A 20 -19.72 -6.18 -1.93
N ASN A 21 -20.98 -5.76 -2.00
CA ASN A 21 -21.94 -6.34 -2.93
C ASN A 21 -21.68 -5.77 -4.33
N ALA A 22 -21.18 -6.59 -5.24
CA ALA A 22 -20.78 -6.11 -6.56
C ALA A 22 -21.95 -5.65 -7.42
N ALA A 23 -23.15 -6.23 -7.28
CA ALA A 23 -24.31 -5.81 -8.06
C ALA A 23 -24.76 -4.39 -7.69
N VAL A 24 -24.77 -4.08 -6.39
CA VAL A 24 -25.08 -2.73 -5.87
C VAL A 24 -24.01 -1.74 -6.30
N PHE A 25 -22.73 -2.08 -6.06
CA PHE A 25 -21.62 -1.21 -6.44
C PHE A 25 -21.58 -0.95 -7.96
N ALA A 26 -21.88 -1.97 -8.77
CA ALA A 26 -21.99 -1.85 -10.23
C ALA A 26 -23.10 -0.91 -10.68
N SER A 27 -24.26 -0.89 -9.99
CA SER A 27 -25.35 0.04 -10.32
C SER A 27 -24.92 1.49 -10.13
N HIS A 28 -24.26 1.77 -9.00
CA HIS A 28 -23.72 3.10 -8.72
C HIS A 28 -22.60 3.47 -9.71
N LEU A 29 -21.70 2.54 -10.03
CA LEU A 29 -20.57 2.77 -10.94
C LEU A 29 -21.05 2.95 -12.39
N ASN A 30 -22.11 2.26 -12.80
CA ASN A 30 -22.74 2.47 -14.11
C ASN A 30 -23.29 3.90 -14.26
N SER A 31 -23.82 4.47 -13.18
CA SER A 31 -24.26 5.88 -13.18
C SER A 31 -23.07 6.84 -13.35
N ALA A 32 -21.94 6.55 -12.69
CA ALA A 32 -20.69 7.30 -12.89
C ALA A 32 -20.16 7.21 -14.34
N PHE A 33 -20.30 6.07 -15.01
CA PHE A 33 -19.94 5.91 -16.43
C PHE A 33 -20.81 6.73 -17.39
N LYS A 34 -22.04 7.08 -16.99
CA LYS A 34 -22.97 7.85 -17.83
C LYS A 34 -22.79 9.36 -17.69
N GLN A 35 -22.15 9.84 -16.62
CA GLN A 35 -22.05 11.28 -16.35
C GLN A 35 -21.12 11.97 -17.36
N ASN A 36 -21.69 12.86 -18.17
CA ASN A 36 -20.99 13.68 -19.18
C ASN A 36 -20.08 12.85 -20.12
N ALA A 37 -20.60 11.71 -20.60
CA ALA A 37 -19.82 10.68 -21.25
C ALA A 37 -20.44 10.19 -22.55
N THR A 38 -19.59 9.90 -23.55
CA THR A 38 -19.99 9.33 -24.84
C THR A 38 -19.65 7.84 -24.97
N GLY A 39 -18.88 7.28 -24.05
CA GLY A 39 -18.49 5.88 -24.07
C GLY A 39 -18.00 5.39 -22.71
N LEU A 40 -17.43 4.18 -22.68
CA LEU A 40 -16.73 3.63 -21.53
C LEU A 40 -15.30 4.21 -21.44
N PRO A 41 -14.80 4.52 -20.22
CA PRO A 41 -13.40 4.94 -20.02
C PRO A 41 -12.40 3.94 -20.61
N ASP A 42 -11.29 4.42 -21.16
CA ASP A 42 -10.24 3.55 -21.69
C ASP A 42 -9.46 2.86 -20.56
N VAL A 43 -9.20 3.62 -19.49
CA VAL A 43 -8.44 3.21 -18.31
C VAL A 43 -9.26 3.51 -17.05
N VAL A 44 -9.31 2.53 -16.14
CA VAL A 44 -9.97 2.66 -14.84
C VAL A 44 -8.98 2.34 -13.73
N VAL A 45 -8.85 3.23 -12.74
CA VAL A 45 -7.94 3.07 -11.59
C VAL A 45 -8.73 3.13 -10.30
N PHE A 46 -8.65 2.08 -9.48
CA PHE A 46 -9.21 2.06 -8.13
C PHE A 46 -8.11 2.27 -7.09
N SER A 47 -8.28 3.29 -6.24
CA SER A 47 -7.53 3.54 -5.01
C SER A 47 -8.37 3.06 -3.82
N LEU A 48 -7.99 1.94 -3.22
CA LEU A 48 -8.78 1.29 -2.17
C LEU A 48 -8.06 1.40 -0.82
N GLN A 49 -8.78 1.78 0.22
CA GLN A 49 -8.26 1.87 1.59
C GLN A 49 -9.00 0.94 2.52
N GLU A 50 -8.34 0.43 3.55
CA GLU A 50 -8.94 -0.58 4.44
C GLU A 50 -9.50 -1.75 3.64
N VAL A 51 -8.79 -2.22 2.62
CA VAL A 51 -9.34 -3.20 1.67
C VAL A 51 -9.79 -4.50 2.34
N ALA A 52 -9.06 -4.94 3.37
CA ALA A 52 -9.30 -6.18 4.09
C ALA A 52 -8.79 -6.05 5.55
N PRO A 53 -9.08 -7.04 6.43
CA PRO A 53 -8.45 -7.12 7.74
C PRO A 53 -6.92 -6.99 7.67
N LEU A 54 -6.33 -6.42 8.73
CA LEU A 54 -4.91 -6.07 8.74
C LEU A 54 -4.00 -7.30 8.51
N SER A 55 -4.34 -8.44 9.10
CA SER A 55 -3.59 -9.70 8.90
C SER A 55 -3.56 -10.12 7.43
N TYR A 56 -4.71 -10.06 6.76
CA TYR A 56 -4.84 -10.46 5.35
C TYR A 56 -4.09 -9.49 4.44
N SER A 57 -4.20 -8.19 4.75
CA SER A 57 -3.52 -7.11 4.05
C SER A 57 -1.99 -7.20 4.16
N PHE A 58 -1.48 -7.57 5.34
CA PHE A 58 -0.06 -7.78 5.57
C PHE A 58 0.47 -9.02 4.87
N ILE A 59 -0.28 -10.13 4.87
CA ILE A 59 0.12 -11.34 4.13
C ILE A 59 0.06 -11.08 2.62
N GLY A 60 -1.02 -10.48 2.13
CA GLY A 60 -1.25 -10.21 0.71
C GLY A 60 -1.65 -11.46 -0.09
N GLY A 61 -1.54 -11.35 -1.42
CA GLY A 61 -1.75 -12.47 -2.35
C GLY A 61 -3.13 -13.11 -2.21
N TYR A 62 -3.15 -14.42 -1.94
CA TYR A 62 -4.37 -15.23 -1.82
C TYR A 62 -5.43 -14.63 -0.88
N PHE A 63 -5.03 -14.00 0.22
CA PHE A 63 -5.96 -13.43 1.19
C PHE A 63 -6.67 -12.16 0.67
N LEU A 64 -6.08 -11.46 -0.30
CA LEU A 64 -6.66 -10.26 -0.90
C LEU A 64 -7.44 -10.54 -2.18
N SER A 65 -7.16 -11.65 -2.88
CA SER A 65 -7.84 -12.02 -4.12
C SER A 65 -9.38 -11.98 -4.02
N PRO A 66 -10.03 -12.47 -2.94
CA PRO A 66 -11.49 -12.38 -2.81
C PRO A 66 -12.01 -10.94 -2.74
N TYR A 67 -11.25 -10.01 -2.18
CA TYR A 67 -11.64 -8.61 -2.08
C TYR A 67 -11.49 -7.92 -3.44
N PHE A 68 -10.36 -8.10 -4.11
CA PHE A 68 -10.09 -7.54 -5.44
C PHE A 68 -11.04 -8.06 -6.51
N ALA A 69 -11.35 -9.37 -6.50
CA ALA A 69 -12.29 -9.98 -7.45
C ALA A 69 -13.67 -9.32 -7.41
N ARG A 70 -14.06 -8.75 -6.26
CA ARG A 70 -15.38 -8.12 -6.08
C ARG A 70 -15.48 -6.76 -6.75
N TYR A 71 -14.37 -6.01 -6.74
CA TYR A 71 -14.26 -4.77 -7.48
C TYR A 71 -14.13 -5.00 -8.98
N GLU A 72 -13.37 -6.02 -9.41
CA GLU A 72 -13.30 -6.41 -10.83
C GLU A 72 -14.66 -6.81 -11.39
N GLU A 73 -15.42 -7.62 -10.64
CA GLU A 73 -16.76 -8.02 -11.08
C GLU A 73 -17.73 -6.84 -11.10
N ALA A 74 -17.70 -5.97 -10.10
CA ALA A 74 -18.55 -4.77 -10.09
C ALA A 74 -18.24 -3.85 -11.28
N LEU A 75 -16.96 -3.67 -11.61
CA LEU A 75 -16.51 -2.89 -12.76
C LEU A 75 -17.04 -3.46 -14.07
N ASN A 76 -16.82 -4.75 -14.32
CA ASN A 76 -17.25 -5.39 -15.55
C ASN A 76 -18.78 -5.47 -15.66
N LEU A 77 -19.48 -5.70 -14.55
CA LEU A 77 -20.95 -5.66 -14.52
C LEU A 77 -21.49 -4.26 -14.84
N ALA A 78 -20.88 -3.20 -14.29
CA ALA A 78 -21.23 -1.82 -14.61
C ALA A 78 -21.00 -1.50 -16.10
N ALA A 79 -19.89 -1.98 -16.66
CA ALA A 79 -19.53 -1.77 -18.06
C ALA A 79 -20.46 -2.52 -19.02
N THR A 80 -20.76 -3.79 -18.73
CA THR A 80 -21.70 -4.59 -19.55
C THR A 80 -23.10 -3.98 -19.55
N ARG A 81 -23.58 -3.47 -18.40
CA ARG A 81 -24.85 -2.72 -18.32
C ARG A 81 -24.82 -1.41 -19.10
N TYR A 82 -23.66 -0.78 -19.25
CA TYR A 82 -23.53 0.44 -20.05
C TYR A 82 -23.70 0.11 -21.53
N LEU A 83 -23.03 -0.94 -22.01
CA LEU A 83 -23.08 -1.37 -23.40
C LEU A 83 -24.47 -1.88 -23.80
N SER A 84 -25.11 -2.71 -22.97
CA SER A 84 -26.44 -3.25 -23.29
C SER A 84 -27.51 -2.17 -23.45
N ASN A 85 -27.47 -1.14 -22.60
CA ASN A 85 -28.42 -0.02 -22.67
C ASN A 85 -28.16 0.89 -23.88
N ALA A 86 -26.92 0.94 -24.38
CA ALA A 86 -26.60 1.69 -25.59
C ALA A 86 -27.16 0.99 -26.84
N ASP A 87 -27.12 -0.34 -26.86
CA ASP A 87 -27.68 -1.14 -27.96
C ASP A 87 -29.21 -1.00 -28.02
N ASP A 88 -29.91 -1.06 -26.89
CA ASP A 88 -31.38 -0.89 -26.81
C ASP A 88 -31.84 0.49 -27.33
N ALA A 89 -31.11 1.57 -27.00
CA ALA A 89 -31.44 2.93 -27.45
C ALA A 89 -31.22 3.16 -28.96
N SER A 90 -30.53 2.25 -29.65
CA SER A 90 -30.24 2.33 -31.09
C SER A 90 -31.15 1.44 -31.95
N SER A 91 -32.04 0.65 -31.33
CA SER A 91 -32.85 -0.39 -32.00
C SER A 91 -34.31 0.00 -32.24
N ASP A 92 -34.54 1.05 -33.04
CA ASP A 92 -35.83 1.23 -33.75
C ASP A 92 -35.79 0.47 -35.09
N SER A 93 -35.73 -0.87 -35.06
CA SER A 93 -36.31 -1.75 -36.11
C SER A 93 -35.98 -3.24 -35.91
N GLU A 94 -37.05 -4.03 -36.00
CA GLU A 94 -37.16 -5.45 -36.35
C GLU A 94 -36.51 -6.52 -35.45
N SER A 95 -37.40 -7.35 -34.92
CA SER A 95 -37.15 -8.62 -34.24
C SER A 95 -36.29 -9.56 -35.08
N VAL A 96 -35.04 -9.79 -34.66
CA VAL A 96 -34.25 -10.95 -35.06
C VAL A 96 -34.03 -11.82 -33.83
N THR A 97 -34.70 -12.97 -33.81
CA THR A 97 -34.44 -14.05 -32.87
C THR A 97 -33.04 -14.60 -33.12
N VAL A 98 -32.10 -14.34 -32.21
CA VAL A 98 -30.77 -14.95 -32.19
C VAL A 98 -30.72 -15.97 -31.04
N GLU A 99 -30.45 -17.22 -31.41
CA GLU A 99 -30.13 -18.33 -30.50
C GLU A 99 -29.00 -17.95 -29.53
N PRO A 100 -29.06 -18.38 -28.25
CA PRO A 100 -28.08 -18.02 -27.24
C PRO A 100 -26.79 -18.82 -27.46
N ALA A 101 -25.87 -18.29 -28.27
CA ALA A 101 -24.50 -18.78 -28.30
C ALA A 101 -23.90 -18.63 -26.89
N ALA A 102 -23.34 -19.71 -26.37
CA ALA A 102 -22.73 -19.83 -25.06
C ALA A 102 -21.46 -18.96 -24.90
N LEU A 103 -21.63 -17.63 -24.90
CA LEU A 103 -20.59 -16.67 -24.58
C LEU A 103 -20.49 -16.55 -23.06
N GLY A 104 -19.31 -16.85 -22.52
CA GLY A 104 -18.97 -16.50 -21.15
C GLY A 104 -19.23 -15.01 -20.87
N PRO A 105 -19.30 -14.60 -19.59
CA PRO A 105 -19.61 -13.21 -19.25
C PRO A 105 -18.66 -12.24 -19.96
N VAL A 106 -19.23 -11.31 -20.74
CA VAL A 106 -18.47 -10.23 -21.40
C VAL A 106 -17.70 -9.47 -20.31
N ARG A 107 -16.38 -9.35 -20.49
CA ARG A 107 -15.49 -8.60 -19.60
C ARG A 107 -14.88 -7.42 -20.36
N PRO A 108 -15.54 -6.25 -20.39
CA PRO A 108 -15.02 -5.09 -21.10
C PRO A 108 -13.69 -4.55 -20.57
N TYR A 109 -13.34 -4.87 -19.32
CA TYR A 109 -12.11 -4.45 -18.67
C TYR A 109 -11.27 -5.64 -18.20
N THR A 110 -9.97 -5.56 -18.45
CA THR A 110 -8.97 -6.49 -17.93
C THR A 110 -8.18 -5.85 -16.80
N LEU A 111 -8.01 -6.57 -15.69
CA LEU A 111 -7.11 -6.16 -14.62
C LEU A 111 -5.66 -6.27 -15.11
N VAL A 112 -5.00 -5.13 -15.28
CA VAL A 112 -3.59 -5.05 -15.71
C VAL A 112 -2.67 -5.25 -14.51
N ARG A 113 -2.94 -4.56 -13.41
CA ARG A 113 -2.11 -4.64 -12.20
C ARG A 113 -2.89 -4.34 -10.94
N ALA A 114 -2.62 -5.09 -9.87
CA ALA A 114 -3.06 -4.77 -8.52
C ALA A 114 -1.88 -4.86 -7.55
N ARG A 115 -1.76 -3.87 -6.67
CA ARG A 115 -0.72 -3.80 -5.63
C ARG A 115 -1.25 -3.23 -4.33
N ASN A 116 -0.61 -3.56 -3.21
CA ASN A 116 -1.00 -3.07 -1.91
C ASN A 116 0.20 -2.84 -0.98
N VAL A 117 0.10 -1.81 -0.15
CA VAL A 117 0.95 -1.60 1.02
C VAL A 117 0.07 -1.58 2.26
N GLY A 118 0.29 -2.58 3.13
CA GLY A 118 -0.69 -2.98 4.14
C GLY A 118 -2.12 -2.91 3.61
N MET A 119 -2.98 -2.09 4.22
CA MET A 119 -4.41 -2.03 3.89
C MET A 119 -4.77 -1.07 2.73
N THR A 120 -3.78 -0.43 2.10
CA THR A 120 -3.99 0.48 0.97
C THR A 120 -3.63 -0.25 -0.32
N ALA A 121 -4.53 -0.24 -1.30
CA ALA A 121 -4.34 -0.94 -2.55
C ALA A 121 -4.64 -0.05 -3.76
N ILE A 122 -4.02 -0.37 -4.89
CA ILE A 122 -4.30 0.22 -6.19
C ILE A 122 -4.61 -0.90 -7.17
N MET A 123 -5.61 -0.70 -8.03
CA MET A 123 -5.98 -1.60 -9.12
C MET A 123 -6.11 -0.81 -10.42
N LEU A 124 -5.37 -1.23 -11.45
CA LEU A 124 -5.39 -0.63 -12.79
C LEU A 124 -6.06 -1.60 -13.76
N PHE A 125 -7.10 -1.12 -14.42
CA PHE A 125 -7.85 -1.83 -15.45
C PHE A 125 -7.78 -1.06 -16.76
N ALA A 126 -7.80 -1.79 -17.87
CA ALA A 126 -7.85 -1.20 -19.21
C ALA A 126 -8.82 -1.98 -20.10
N ARG A 127 -9.44 -1.27 -21.04
CA ARG A 127 -10.21 -1.90 -22.12
C ARG A 127 -9.31 -2.60 -23.12
N ASN A 128 -8.19 -1.96 -23.45
CA ASN A 128 -7.11 -2.54 -24.24
C ASN A 128 -5.86 -2.73 -23.35
N PRO A 129 -5.65 -3.91 -22.74
CA PRO A 129 -4.50 -4.13 -21.87
C PRO A 129 -3.15 -4.06 -22.61
N GLU A 130 -3.11 -4.32 -23.92
CA GLU A 130 -1.89 -4.25 -24.73
C GLU A 130 -1.39 -2.80 -24.90
N ALA A 131 -2.29 -1.82 -24.77
CA ALA A 131 -1.94 -0.40 -24.78
C ALA A 131 -1.22 0.06 -23.49
N ILE A 132 -1.18 -0.77 -22.44
CA ILE A 132 -0.52 -0.45 -21.18
C ILE A 132 0.86 -1.10 -21.14
N LEU A 133 1.90 -0.28 -21.25
CA LEU A 133 3.30 -0.67 -21.32
C LEU A 133 4.05 -0.18 -20.07
N ARG A 134 5.24 -0.74 -19.85
CA ARG A 134 6.22 -0.28 -18.83
C ARG A 134 5.63 -0.06 -17.43
N VAL A 135 4.88 -1.03 -16.92
CA VAL A 135 4.28 -0.93 -15.57
C VAL A 135 5.37 -0.97 -14.48
N GLN A 136 5.57 0.15 -13.80
CA GLN A 136 6.43 0.32 -12.64
C GLN A 136 5.59 0.49 -11.37
N GLU A 137 6.19 0.18 -10.22
CA GLU A 137 5.53 0.15 -8.91
C GLU A 137 6.37 0.87 -7.87
N ALA A 138 5.69 1.54 -6.95
CA ALA A 138 6.31 2.13 -5.76
C ALA A 138 5.38 1.98 -4.56
N GLU A 139 5.96 1.87 -3.36
CA GLU A 139 5.19 1.83 -2.11
C GLU A 139 5.89 2.56 -0.97
N VAL A 140 5.12 3.01 0.03
CA VAL A 140 5.61 3.60 1.28
C VAL A 140 4.59 3.37 2.41
N GLY A 141 5.06 2.99 3.61
CA GLY A 141 4.24 2.82 4.82
C GLY A 141 4.38 3.97 5.81
N PHE A 142 3.33 4.26 6.60
CA PHE A 142 3.28 5.39 7.56
C PHE A 142 3.12 4.96 9.04
N GLY A 143 3.15 3.66 9.33
CA GLY A 143 2.91 3.12 10.67
C GLY A 143 4.13 3.09 11.59
N ALA A 144 3.92 2.57 12.80
CA ALA A 144 5.01 2.31 13.73
C ALA A 144 6.02 1.34 13.09
N ALA A 145 7.30 1.65 13.21
CA ALA A 145 8.39 0.95 12.51
C ALA A 145 8.16 0.83 10.99
N GLU A 146 7.51 1.84 10.39
CA GLU A 146 7.21 1.95 8.96
C GLU A 146 6.24 0.90 8.40
N MET A 147 5.53 0.18 9.28
CA MET A 147 4.52 -0.79 8.86
C MET A 147 3.32 -0.10 8.17
N GLY A 148 2.81 -0.69 7.10
CA GLY A 148 1.83 -0.13 6.18
C GLY A 148 0.37 -0.15 6.64
N ASN A 149 0.07 -0.08 7.94
CA ASN A 149 -1.33 0.06 8.38
C ASN A 149 -2.01 1.30 7.76
N LYS A 150 -1.20 2.30 7.42
CA LYS A 150 -1.45 3.44 6.54
C LYS A 150 -0.27 3.52 5.56
N GLY A 151 -0.47 4.02 4.36
CA GLY A 151 0.59 4.06 3.35
C GLY A 151 0.15 4.65 2.03
N ALA A 152 1.05 4.61 1.05
CA ALA A 152 0.74 4.90 -0.34
C ALA A 152 1.37 3.84 -1.25
N VAL A 153 0.63 3.46 -2.28
CA VAL A 153 1.09 2.57 -3.36
C VAL A 153 0.84 3.27 -4.68
N ALA A 154 1.79 3.17 -5.60
CA ALA A 154 1.71 3.82 -6.89
C ALA A 154 2.01 2.88 -8.05
N LEU A 155 1.38 3.19 -9.18
CA LEU A 155 1.66 2.60 -10.48
C LEU A 155 2.08 3.71 -11.43
N ARG A 156 3.16 3.48 -12.17
CA ARG A 156 3.53 4.31 -13.32
C ARG A 156 3.47 3.45 -14.56
N VAL A 157 2.81 3.94 -15.61
CA VAL A 157 2.58 3.20 -16.84
C VAL A 157 2.76 4.10 -18.05
N LEU A 158 3.19 3.52 -19.16
CA LEU A 158 3.15 4.16 -20.47
C LEU A 158 1.88 3.69 -21.19
N TYR A 159 0.99 4.60 -21.53
CA TYR A 159 -0.21 4.31 -22.31
C TYR A 159 0.02 4.67 -23.77
N GLU A 160 -0.21 3.73 -24.68
CA GLU A 160 -0.18 3.96 -26.13
C GLU A 160 -1.61 4.12 -26.69
N GLY A 161 -1.93 5.33 -27.15
CA GLY A 161 -3.22 5.65 -27.77
C GLY A 161 -3.06 5.99 -29.24
N LYS A 162 -4.17 6.00 -29.99
CA LYS A 162 -4.21 6.53 -31.35
C LYS A 162 -4.53 8.02 -31.32
N THR A 163 -3.82 8.78 -32.12
CA THR A 163 -4.14 10.18 -32.40
C THR A 163 -5.25 10.29 -33.44
N ASP A 164 -5.81 11.49 -33.58
CA ASP A 164 -6.85 11.81 -34.56
C ASP A 164 -6.35 11.58 -36.00
N ASP A 165 -5.03 11.74 -36.21
CA ASP A 165 -4.34 11.50 -37.48
C ASP A 165 -4.01 10.01 -37.72
N GLY A 166 -4.37 9.13 -36.78
CA GLY A 166 -4.16 7.69 -36.86
C GLY A 166 -2.77 7.21 -36.44
N GLU A 167 -1.88 8.12 -36.04
CA GLU A 167 -0.55 7.78 -35.51
C GLU A 167 -0.65 7.31 -34.05
N ASN A 168 0.22 6.38 -33.67
CA ASN A 168 0.34 5.99 -32.26
C ASN A 168 1.09 7.08 -31.49
N LYS A 169 0.54 7.46 -30.34
CA LYS A 169 1.17 8.39 -29.41
C LYS A 169 1.12 7.83 -28.01
N ALA A 170 2.26 7.84 -27.34
CA ALA A 170 2.39 7.33 -25.99
C ALA A 170 2.43 8.48 -24.97
N THR A 171 1.83 8.27 -23.81
CA THR A 171 1.88 9.20 -22.67
C THR A 171 2.11 8.45 -21.36
N GLU A 172 2.92 9.01 -20.47
CA GLU A 172 3.23 8.37 -19.19
C GLU A 172 2.30 8.86 -18.08
N LEU A 173 1.72 7.94 -17.32
CA LEU A 173 0.74 8.21 -16.27
C LEU A 173 1.23 7.62 -14.97
N THR A 174 1.23 8.42 -13.91
CA THR A 174 1.53 8.02 -12.54
C THR A 174 0.27 8.13 -11.69
N PHE A 175 -0.14 7.04 -11.07
CA PHE A 175 -1.28 6.96 -10.17
C PHE A 175 -0.80 6.62 -8.76
N VAL A 176 -1.25 7.39 -7.76
CA VAL A 176 -0.95 7.13 -6.35
C VAL A 176 -2.25 6.87 -5.60
N ALA A 177 -2.35 5.71 -4.98
CA ALA A 177 -3.38 5.37 -4.00
C ALA A 177 -2.83 5.59 -2.59
N THR A 178 -3.51 6.35 -1.73
CA THR A 178 -2.99 6.62 -0.38
C THR A 178 -4.05 6.59 0.71
N HIS A 179 -3.62 6.28 1.93
CA HIS A 179 -4.41 6.36 3.15
C HIS A 179 -3.60 7.12 4.21
N LEU A 180 -3.97 8.36 4.49
CA LEU A 180 -3.24 9.22 5.43
C LEU A 180 -3.74 9.03 6.88
N ALA A 181 -3.07 9.69 7.83
CA ALA A 181 -3.41 9.61 9.25
C ALA A 181 -4.84 10.08 9.56
N ALA A 182 -5.61 9.21 10.21
CA ALA A 182 -6.97 9.46 10.68
C ALA A 182 -7.02 10.34 11.94
N MET A 183 -8.23 10.71 12.36
CA MET A 183 -8.57 11.60 13.49
C MET A 183 -8.42 13.09 13.19
N GLU A 184 -9.28 13.89 13.83
CA GLU A 184 -9.45 15.33 13.65
C GLU A 184 -8.15 16.09 13.94
N TRP A 185 -7.48 15.75 15.05
CA TRP A 185 -6.27 16.42 15.53
C TRP A 185 -4.98 16.07 14.77
N ASN A 186 -5.02 15.07 13.88
CA ASN A 186 -3.82 14.57 13.19
C ASN A 186 -3.49 15.33 11.89
N LEU A 187 -3.90 16.60 11.78
CA LEU A 187 -3.57 17.45 10.62
C LEU A 187 -2.06 17.52 10.34
N PRO A 188 -1.17 17.79 11.34
CA PRO A 188 0.27 17.79 11.09
C PRO A 188 0.79 16.44 10.60
N ARG A 189 0.20 15.33 11.10
CA ARG A 189 0.60 13.98 10.70
C ARG A 189 0.19 13.67 9.26
N ARG A 190 -0.96 14.17 8.77
CA ARG A 190 -1.36 14.04 7.37
C ARG A 190 -0.39 14.76 6.43
N ASN A 191 -0.01 16.00 6.76
CA ASN A 191 1.01 16.73 5.99
C ASN A 191 2.36 16.00 6.02
N ALA A 192 2.75 15.46 7.17
CA ALA A 192 3.97 14.65 7.29
C ALA A 192 3.89 13.34 6.47
N ASN A 193 2.72 12.72 6.36
CA ASN A 193 2.52 11.56 5.49
C ASN A 193 2.70 11.92 4.02
N TRP A 194 2.19 13.07 3.57
CA TRP A 194 2.47 13.57 2.23
C TRP A 194 3.96 13.85 2.00
N ALA A 195 4.65 14.45 2.99
CA ALA A 195 6.09 14.63 2.92
C ALA A 195 6.83 13.28 2.79
N ALA A 196 6.42 12.25 3.54
CA ALA A 196 7.00 10.91 3.41
C ALA A 196 6.77 10.30 2.02
N ILE A 197 5.60 10.53 1.40
CA ILE A 197 5.33 10.12 0.02
C ILE A 197 6.33 10.77 -0.94
N MET A 198 6.48 12.10 -0.89
CA MET A 198 7.40 12.82 -1.77
C MET A 198 8.85 12.36 -1.59
N ARG A 199 9.25 12.05 -0.35
CA ARG A 199 10.62 11.62 -0.01
C ARG A 199 10.95 10.20 -0.42
N SER A 200 9.99 9.29 -0.33
CA SER A 200 10.29 7.85 -0.27
C SER A 200 9.50 7.00 -1.26
N LEU A 201 8.45 7.53 -1.90
CA LEU A 201 7.70 6.82 -2.93
C LEU A 201 8.42 6.90 -4.28
N THR A 202 9.53 6.17 -4.40
CA THR A 202 10.35 6.12 -5.62
C THR A 202 10.11 4.85 -6.43
N PHE A 203 10.24 4.95 -7.76
CA PHE A 203 10.05 3.84 -8.71
C PHE A 203 11.33 3.02 -8.99
N GLU A 204 12.48 3.54 -8.60
CA GLU A 204 13.78 2.86 -8.61
C GLU A 204 14.51 3.13 -7.29
N ASN A 205 15.57 2.36 -7.03
CA ASN A 205 16.40 2.51 -5.84
C ASN A 205 17.30 3.75 -5.96
N PRO A 206 17.14 4.78 -5.10
CA PRO A 206 17.95 6.00 -5.19
C PRO A 206 19.44 5.76 -4.93
N GLU A 207 19.81 4.73 -4.15
CA GLU A 207 21.23 4.41 -3.89
C GLU A 207 21.95 3.93 -5.15
N ASP A 208 21.26 3.31 -6.11
CA ASP A 208 21.87 2.88 -7.37
C ASP A 208 22.26 4.10 -8.24
N ILE A 209 21.56 5.22 -8.06
CA ILE A 209 21.85 6.50 -8.73
C ILE A 209 22.94 7.28 -7.98
N LEU A 210 22.95 7.25 -6.65
CA LEU A 210 23.91 7.98 -5.82
C LEU A 210 25.26 7.28 -5.70
N GLY A 211 25.30 5.95 -5.83
CA GLY A 211 26.49 5.13 -5.67
C GLY A 211 27.68 5.55 -6.54
N PRO A 212 27.51 5.78 -7.85
CA PRO A 212 28.59 6.28 -8.71
C PRO A 212 29.13 7.65 -8.28
N ALA A 213 28.27 8.58 -7.87
CA ALA A 213 28.66 9.91 -7.43
C ALA A 213 29.43 9.89 -6.09
N LYS A 214 29.02 9.03 -5.14
CA LYS A 214 29.74 8.84 -3.87
C LYS A 214 31.18 8.34 -4.10
N ARG A 215 31.38 7.42 -5.05
CA ARG A 215 32.71 6.86 -5.36
C ARG A 215 33.66 7.85 -6.02
N LEU A 216 33.14 8.80 -6.79
CA LEU A 216 33.92 9.86 -7.41
C LEU A 216 34.38 10.91 -6.38
N GLY A 217 33.51 11.28 -5.43
CA GLY A 217 33.82 12.25 -4.39
C GLY A 217 34.85 11.80 -3.33
N GLU A 218 35.11 10.49 -3.22
CA GLU A 218 36.14 9.95 -2.31
C GLU A 218 37.55 9.92 -2.95
N GLY A 219 37.69 10.24 -4.25
CA GLY A 219 38.93 10.05 -5.02
C GLY A 219 39.67 11.30 -5.49
N GLU A 220 39.12 12.51 -5.36
CA GLU A 220 39.69 13.71 -5.98
C GLU A 220 40.04 14.81 -4.95
N GLU A 221 41.22 14.70 -4.35
CA GLU A 221 41.98 15.88 -3.93
C GLU A 221 42.90 16.30 -5.10
N SER A 222 42.64 17.48 -5.67
CA SER A 222 43.60 18.42 -6.29
C SER A 222 43.52 18.71 -7.82
N GLU A 223 43.47 20.02 -8.09
CA GLU A 223 43.85 20.84 -9.28
C GLU A 223 42.97 20.85 -10.57
N GLY A 224 42.09 21.86 -10.67
CA GLY A 224 41.43 22.27 -11.92
C GLY A 224 40.25 23.25 -11.78
N LEU A 225 40.38 24.31 -10.99
CA LEU A 225 39.26 25.02 -10.31
C LEU A 225 38.11 25.59 -11.17
N HIS A 226 38.26 25.80 -12.49
CA HIS A 226 37.19 26.37 -13.34
C HIS A 226 36.56 25.36 -14.32
N LEU A 227 37.34 24.50 -14.98
CA LEU A 227 36.80 23.44 -15.85
C LEU A 227 36.11 22.33 -15.01
N LEU A 228 36.62 22.05 -13.80
CA LEU A 228 35.98 21.13 -12.86
C LEU A 228 34.66 21.68 -12.32
N HIS A 229 34.49 23.01 -12.23
CA HIS A 229 33.25 23.61 -11.70
C HIS A 229 32.07 23.40 -12.65
N ASP A 230 32.30 23.61 -13.95
CA ASP A 230 31.28 23.41 -14.99
C ASP A 230 30.92 21.92 -15.12
N GLU A 231 31.92 21.03 -15.08
CA GLU A 231 31.70 19.57 -15.09
C GLU A 231 30.95 19.09 -13.85
N HIS A 232 31.34 19.55 -12.66
CA HIS A 232 30.67 19.21 -11.40
C HIS A 232 29.23 19.76 -11.36
N HIS A 233 28.99 20.95 -11.91
CA HIS A 233 27.64 21.51 -12.04
C HIS A 233 26.78 20.67 -12.98
N ALA A 234 27.29 20.29 -14.14
CA ALA A 234 26.60 19.43 -15.09
C ALA A 234 26.26 18.05 -14.49
N GLN A 235 27.21 17.43 -13.76
CA GLN A 235 26.98 16.17 -13.06
C GLN A 235 25.92 16.30 -11.96
N THR A 236 25.93 17.40 -11.20
CA THR A 236 24.92 17.67 -10.16
C THR A 236 23.53 17.82 -10.76
N LEU A 237 23.40 18.53 -11.89
CA LEU A 237 22.13 18.69 -12.60
C LEU A 237 21.62 17.35 -13.15
N ALA A 238 22.49 16.55 -13.76
CA ALA A 238 22.14 15.22 -14.25
C ALA A 238 21.68 14.30 -13.11
N LEU A 239 22.35 14.36 -11.95
CA LEU A 239 21.94 13.62 -10.76
C LEU A 239 20.56 14.06 -10.27
N GLN A 240 20.31 15.37 -10.20
CA GLN A 240 19.01 15.92 -9.79
C GLN A 240 17.90 15.47 -10.75
N GLU A 241 18.15 15.48 -12.06
CA GLU A 241 17.21 15.01 -13.07
C GLU A 241 16.90 13.52 -12.92
N ARG A 242 17.92 12.69 -12.68
CA ARG A 242 17.73 11.24 -12.40
C ARG A 242 16.92 11.00 -11.13
N LEU A 243 17.14 11.77 -10.07
CA LEU A 243 16.34 11.68 -8.84
C LEU A 243 14.90 12.17 -9.04
N GLN A 244 14.70 13.19 -9.88
CA GLN A 244 13.38 13.68 -10.28
C GLN A 244 12.61 12.59 -11.03
N ASP A 245 13.26 11.90 -11.96
CA ASP A 245 12.67 10.83 -12.77
C ASP A 245 12.12 9.67 -11.94
N ILE A 246 12.83 9.27 -10.88
CA ILE A 246 12.37 8.17 -10.03
C ILE A 246 11.33 8.60 -8.99
N SER A 247 11.12 9.91 -8.80
CA SER A 247 10.16 10.46 -7.84
C SER A 247 8.72 10.43 -8.37
N VAL A 248 7.73 10.70 -7.51
CA VAL A 248 6.34 10.90 -7.94
C VAL A 248 6.14 12.09 -8.88
N PHE A 249 7.09 13.04 -8.90
CA PHE A 249 7.02 14.26 -9.69
C PHE A 249 7.84 14.19 -10.99
N LYS A 250 7.97 13.00 -11.60
CA LYS A 250 8.65 12.86 -12.90
C LYS A 250 8.07 13.85 -13.91
N THR A 251 8.94 14.63 -14.54
CA THR A 251 8.57 15.75 -15.41
C THR A 251 7.72 15.32 -16.60
N SER A 252 8.02 14.14 -17.16
CA SER A 252 7.37 13.57 -18.33
C SER A 252 6.13 12.71 -18.04
N SER A 253 5.57 12.79 -16.83
CA SER A 253 4.40 12.01 -16.44
C SER A 253 3.25 12.87 -15.93
N HIS A 254 2.03 12.53 -16.32
CA HIS A 254 0.82 13.02 -15.65
C HIS A 254 0.69 12.34 -14.28
N LEU A 255 0.43 13.10 -13.22
CA LEU A 255 0.28 12.57 -11.87
C LEU A 255 -1.16 12.70 -11.39
N PHE A 256 -1.72 11.59 -10.90
CA PHE A 256 -3.00 11.52 -10.19
C PHE A 256 -2.79 10.92 -8.80
N VAL A 257 -3.35 11.55 -7.77
CA VAL A 257 -3.31 11.08 -6.39
C VAL A 257 -4.74 10.97 -5.88
N GLY A 258 -5.15 9.78 -5.47
CA GLY A 258 -6.49 9.56 -4.92
C GLY A 258 -6.43 8.72 -3.66
N GLY A 259 -7.30 8.98 -2.70
CA GLY A 259 -7.28 8.24 -1.46
C GLY A 259 -8.24 8.73 -0.39
N ASP A 260 -8.30 7.98 0.72
CA ASP A 260 -8.74 8.49 2.01
C ASP A 260 -7.61 9.35 2.60
N LEU A 261 -7.63 10.62 2.21
CA LEU A 261 -6.67 11.63 2.66
C LEU A 261 -6.94 12.06 4.11
N ASN A 262 -8.10 11.68 4.68
CA ASN A 262 -8.46 11.87 6.08
C ASN A 262 -8.44 13.33 6.60
N TYR A 263 -8.35 14.34 5.73
CA TYR A 263 -8.54 15.73 6.12
C TYR A 263 -9.98 15.95 6.56
N ARG A 264 -10.15 16.81 7.57
CA ARG A 264 -11.42 17.01 8.28
C ARG A 264 -11.83 18.48 8.19
N ILE A 265 -13.03 18.80 8.68
CA ILE A 265 -13.48 20.19 8.85
C ILE A 265 -13.12 20.79 10.22
N SER A 266 -12.59 19.98 11.13
CA SER A 266 -12.24 20.38 12.50
C SER A 266 -11.00 19.64 13.00
N THR A 267 -10.28 20.25 13.95
CA THR A 267 -9.13 19.65 14.65
C THR A 267 -9.53 18.94 15.94
N THR A 268 -10.80 18.99 16.34
CA THR A 268 -11.34 18.34 17.54
C THR A 268 -12.60 17.54 17.23
N SER A 269 -12.90 16.55 18.05
CA SER A 269 -14.19 15.83 18.00
C SER A 269 -15.37 16.76 18.28
N PRO A 270 -16.59 16.44 17.79
CA PRO A 270 -17.78 17.24 18.05
C PRO A 270 -18.15 17.22 19.54
N PRO A 271 -18.39 18.37 20.18
CA PRO A 271 -19.01 18.42 21.50
C PRO A 271 -20.50 18.01 21.43
N PRO A 272 -21.15 17.68 22.58
CA PRO A 272 -22.59 17.45 22.62
C PRO A 272 -23.38 18.63 22.05
N GLY A 273 -24.32 18.35 21.16
CA GLY A 273 -25.16 19.38 20.51
C GLY A 273 -24.45 20.20 19.42
N ALA A 274 -23.28 19.77 18.96
CA ALA A 274 -22.63 20.39 17.82
C ALA A 274 -23.52 20.38 16.57
N THR A 275 -23.44 21.44 15.78
CA THR A 275 -24.08 21.53 14.47
C THR A 275 -23.34 20.68 13.44
N PHE A 276 -24.09 19.93 12.63
CA PHE A 276 -23.56 19.03 11.62
C PHE A 276 -23.99 19.50 10.23
N PRO A 277 -23.17 19.25 9.19
CA PRO A 277 -23.59 19.39 7.81
C PRO A 277 -24.90 18.64 7.53
N SER A 278 -25.88 19.34 6.96
CA SER A 278 -27.13 18.78 6.47
C SER A 278 -27.03 18.45 4.98
N LEU A 279 -27.74 17.39 4.57
CA LEU A 279 -27.93 17.02 3.16
C LEU A 279 -29.15 17.67 2.53
N ASP A 280 -30.01 18.30 3.35
CA ASP A 280 -31.20 19.01 2.88
C ASP A 280 -30.80 20.36 2.27
N ALA A 281 -31.19 20.57 1.01
CA ALA A 281 -30.89 21.78 0.23
C ALA A 281 -31.47 23.06 0.88
N GLU A 282 -32.59 22.93 1.60
CA GLU A 282 -33.26 24.07 2.24
C GLU A 282 -32.74 24.35 3.66
N SER A 283 -31.85 23.49 4.18
CA SER A 283 -31.29 23.66 5.52
C SER A 283 -30.32 24.85 5.59
N GLU A 284 -30.41 25.62 6.68
CA GLU A 284 -29.39 26.63 7.01
C GLU A 284 -28.00 25.98 7.20
N ASP A 285 -27.97 24.70 7.60
CA ASP A 285 -26.75 23.92 7.80
C ASP A 285 -26.38 23.08 6.58
N HIS A 286 -26.88 23.41 5.37
CA HIS A 286 -26.50 22.72 4.14
C HIS A 286 -24.97 22.59 4.02
N TYR A 287 -24.50 21.38 3.67
CA TYR A 287 -23.09 21.01 3.73
C TYR A 287 -22.13 21.97 3.03
N SER A 288 -22.58 22.65 1.97
CA SER A 288 -21.73 23.59 1.21
C SER A 288 -21.18 24.71 2.09
N ARG A 289 -21.89 25.11 3.16
CA ARG A 289 -21.44 26.14 4.11
C ARG A 289 -20.31 25.67 5.02
N PHE A 290 -20.11 24.36 5.14
CA PHE A 290 -19.03 23.76 5.93
C PHE A 290 -17.77 23.50 5.10
N PHE A 291 -17.87 23.43 3.77
CA PHE A 291 -16.72 23.16 2.90
C PHE A 291 -15.57 24.17 3.05
N PRO A 292 -15.78 25.48 3.29
CA PRO A 292 -14.69 26.42 3.59
C PRO A 292 -13.83 26.04 4.82
N LEU A 293 -14.33 25.17 5.70
CA LEU A 293 -13.58 24.66 6.86
C LEU A 293 -12.68 23.48 6.53
N ASP A 294 -12.81 22.91 5.32
CA ASP A 294 -12.06 21.73 4.87
C ASP A 294 -10.54 21.95 4.98
N GLN A 295 -9.89 21.11 5.78
CA GLN A 295 -8.46 21.21 6.02
C GLN A 295 -7.65 20.95 4.75
N LEU A 296 -8.04 20.03 3.87
CA LEU A 296 -7.25 19.74 2.66
C LEU A 296 -7.18 20.98 1.78
N THR A 297 -8.32 21.58 1.46
CA THR A 297 -8.39 22.79 0.63
C THR A 297 -7.49 23.88 1.20
N ARG A 298 -7.61 24.18 2.49
CA ARG A 298 -6.83 25.22 3.19
C ARG A 298 -5.33 24.92 3.25
N GLU A 299 -4.94 23.67 3.52
CA GLU A 299 -3.53 23.29 3.59
C GLU A 299 -2.87 23.26 2.21
N ARG A 300 -3.60 22.81 1.18
CA ARG A 300 -3.13 22.77 -0.21
C ARG A 300 -2.96 24.17 -0.77
N GLU A 301 -3.95 25.05 -0.61
CA GLU A 301 -3.88 26.44 -1.07
C GLU A 301 -2.76 27.22 -0.40
N ALA A 302 -2.44 26.87 0.84
CA ALA A 302 -1.31 27.45 1.55
C ALA A 302 0.04 26.75 1.27
N GLY A 303 0.09 25.82 0.31
CA GLY A 303 1.31 25.14 -0.11
C GLY A 303 1.96 24.25 0.96
N ARG A 304 1.20 23.74 1.93
CA ARG A 304 1.71 22.87 3.01
C ARG A 304 1.59 21.38 2.73
N THR A 305 0.81 21.02 1.72
CA THR A 305 0.51 19.63 1.35
C THR A 305 0.08 19.55 -0.12
N LEU A 306 0.17 18.38 -0.73
CA LEU A 306 -0.22 18.12 -2.13
C LEU A 306 0.34 19.18 -3.10
N HIS A 307 1.63 19.53 -2.93
CA HIS A 307 2.31 20.62 -3.63
C HIS A 307 2.07 20.60 -5.14
N GLY A 308 1.68 21.75 -5.70
CA GLY A 308 1.43 21.95 -7.13
C GLY A 308 0.15 21.29 -7.67
N MET A 309 -0.51 20.42 -6.90
CA MET A 309 -1.65 19.65 -7.37
C MET A 309 -2.93 20.48 -7.42
N SER A 310 -3.72 20.23 -8.47
CA SER A 310 -5.06 20.76 -8.67
C SER A 310 -6.12 19.74 -8.26
N GLU A 311 -7.30 20.24 -7.92
CA GLU A 311 -8.49 19.43 -7.62
C GLU A 311 -9.68 20.10 -8.30
N ALA A 312 -10.55 19.30 -8.90
CA ALA A 312 -11.79 19.80 -9.44
C ALA A 312 -12.70 20.30 -8.31
N GLU A 313 -13.64 21.20 -8.65
CA GLU A 313 -14.57 21.75 -7.68
C GLU A 313 -15.39 20.63 -7.00
N VAL A 314 -15.35 20.58 -5.67
CA VAL A 314 -16.11 19.60 -4.89
C VAL A 314 -17.56 20.07 -4.75
N LYS A 315 -18.47 19.41 -5.47
CA LYS A 315 -19.92 19.69 -5.45
C LYS A 315 -20.76 18.66 -4.70
N PHE A 316 -20.11 17.61 -4.19
CA PHE A 316 -20.76 16.52 -3.48
C PHE A 316 -20.71 16.70 -1.97
N PRO A 317 -21.66 16.13 -1.20
CA PRO A 317 -21.64 16.21 0.26
C PRO A 317 -20.48 15.41 0.88
N PRO A 318 -20.21 15.59 2.20
CA PRO A 318 -19.19 14.84 2.92
C PRO A 318 -19.26 13.34 2.67
N THR A 319 -18.12 12.70 2.49
CA THR A 319 -18.01 11.28 2.15
C THR A 319 -17.84 10.38 3.37
N TYR A 320 -17.63 10.99 4.54
CA TYR A 320 -17.42 10.33 5.84
C TYR A 320 -18.05 11.21 6.92
N LYS A 321 -18.51 10.72 8.08
CA LYS A 321 -18.69 9.32 8.50
C LYS A 321 -20.18 9.01 8.52
N TYR A 322 -20.61 8.05 7.72
CA TYR A 322 -22.01 7.61 7.71
C TYR A 322 -22.27 6.58 8.82
N ASP A 323 -23.48 6.60 9.37
CA ASP A 323 -24.00 5.55 10.24
C ASP A 323 -24.62 4.45 9.37
N VAL A 324 -23.85 3.39 9.17
CA VAL A 324 -24.26 2.28 8.30
C VAL A 324 -25.18 1.36 9.09
N LEU A 325 -26.48 1.69 9.10
CA LEU A 325 -27.49 0.97 9.86
C LEU A 325 -27.62 -0.50 9.37
N PRO A 326 -28.03 -1.43 10.25
CA PRO A 326 -28.32 -2.81 9.88
C PRO A 326 -29.41 -2.94 8.80
N VAL A 327 -29.45 -4.07 8.08
CA VAL A 327 -30.43 -4.35 7.01
C VAL A 327 -31.89 -4.18 7.46
N LYS A 328 -32.18 -4.46 8.74
CA LYS A 328 -33.53 -4.37 9.31
C LYS A 328 -34.09 -2.94 9.31
N ASP A 329 -33.23 -1.93 9.26
CA ASP A 329 -33.61 -0.51 9.30
C ASP A 329 -33.60 0.13 7.90
N THR A 330 -33.56 -0.70 6.83
CA THR A 330 -33.51 -0.21 5.45
C THR A 330 -34.79 -0.45 4.67
N ARG A 331 -35.07 0.48 3.75
CA ARG A 331 -36.15 0.36 2.79
C ARG A 331 -35.67 -0.49 1.62
N LEU A 332 -36.46 -1.47 1.20
CA LEU A 332 -36.26 -2.12 -0.10
C LEU A 332 -36.55 -1.08 -1.19
N ALA A 333 -35.56 -0.73 -2.01
CA ALA A 333 -35.79 0.14 -3.15
C ALA A 333 -36.17 -0.65 -4.40
N VAL A 334 -36.72 0.08 -5.37
CA VAL A 334 -37.04 -0.39 -6.73
C VAL A 334 -35.78 -0.97 -7.37
N ASP A 335 -35.92 -2.06 -8.13
CA ASP A 335 -34.84 -2.81 -8.81
C ASP A 335 -33.88 -3.62 -7.92
N GLY A 336 -34.25 -3.87 -6.65
CA GLY A 336 -33.52 -4.81 -5.77
C GLY A 336 -32.19 -4.28 -5.23
N VAL A 337 -31.93 -2.98 -5.35
CA VAL A 337 -30.81 -2.29 -4.71
C VAL A 337 -31.25 -1.80 -3.34
N GLU A 338 -30.53 -2.16 -2.28
CA GLU A 338 -30.84 -1.69 -0.93
C GLU A 338 -30.55 -0.18 -0.81
N ASP A 339 -31.52 0.62 -0.36
CA ASP A 339 -31.32 2.03 -0.04
C ASP A 339 -30.75 2.16 1.37
N VAL A 340 -29.48 2.58 1.46
CA VAL A 340 -28.80 2.82 2.74
C VAL A 340 -29.01 4.29 3.12
N PRO A 341 -29.66 4.60 4.27
CA PRO A 341 -29.90 5.97 4.68
C PRO A 341 -28.61 6.79 4.79
N TRP A 342 -28.67 8.03 4.29
CA TRP A 342 -27.53 8.95 4.32
C TRP A 342 -27.54 9.74 5.65
N VAL A 343 -27.30 9.03 6.74
CA VAL A 343 -27.28 9.61 8.09
C VAL A 343 -25.84 9.69 8.58
N PHE A 344 -25.43 10.84 9.09
CA PHE A 344 -24.09 11.01 9.66
C PHE A 344 -23.99 10.49 11.09
N ALA A 345 -22.84 9.90 11.43
CA ALA A 345 -22.58 9.41 12.77
C ALA A 345 -22.33 10.57 13.76
N PRO A 346 -23.03 10.63 14.91
CA PRO A 346 -23.03 11.81 15.79
C PRO A 346 -21.72 12.03 16.57
N HIS A 347 -20.82 11.03 16.60
CA HIS A 347 -19.56 11.08 17.33
C HIS A 347 -18.37 11.55 16.46
N ARG A 348 -18.63 11.91 15.20
CA ARG A 348 -17.61 12.39 14.24
C ARG A 348 -18.19 13.49 13.38
N TYR A 349 -17.46 14.59 13.23
CA TYR A 349 -17.82 15.57 12.22
C TYR A 349 -17.78 14.93 10.83
N PRO A 350 -18.81 15.12 9.99
CA PRO A 350 -18.74 14.76 8.59
C PRO A 350 -17.60 15.52 7.89
N GLY A 351 -16.90 14.85 6.98
CA GLY A 351 -15.80 15.43 6.21
C GLY A 351 -15.64 14.82 4.82
N TRP A 352 -14.91 15.53 3.97
CA TRP A 352 -14.51 15.11 2.63
C TRP A 352 -13.16 14.41 2.68
N THR A 353 -13.15 13.23 3.29
CA THR A 353 -11.93 12.45 3.52
C THR A 353 -11.40 11.83 2.24
N ASP A 354 -12.29 11.49 1.31
CA ASP A 354 -11.99 10.74 0.09
C ASP A 354 -11.85 11.72 -1.09
N ARG A 355 -10.65 11.86 -1.65
CA ARG A 355 -10.30 12.95 -2.58
C ARG A 355 -9.44 12.47 -3.73
N ILE A 356 -9.51 13.15 -4.87
CA ILE A 356 -8.71 12.85 -6.07
C ILE A 356 -8.16 14.16 -6.63
N LEU A 357 -6.84 14.26 -6.70
CA LEU A 357 -6.09 15.41 -7.18
C LEU A 357 -5.22 15.00 -8.36
N PHE A 358 -4.84 15.97 -9.19
CA PHE A 358 -3.96 15.74 -10.32
C PHE A 358 -2.99 16.92 -10.51
N LEU A 359 -1.83 16.65 -11.12
CA LEU A 359 -0.99 17.72 -11.66
C LEU A 359 -1.44 18.04 -13.07
N ASP A 360 -1.87 19.28 -13.26
CA ASP A 360 -2.29 19.78 -14.57
C ASP A 360 -1.09 19.85 -15.53
N THR A 361 -1.37 19.92 -16.82
CA THR A 361 -0.35 19.99 -17.87
C THR A 361 0.58 21.19 -17.62
N PRO A 362 1.91 21.01 -17.62
CA PRO A 362 2.81 22.07 -17.22
C PRO A 362 2.86 23.19 -18.26
N SER A 363 3.10 24.42 -17.80
CA SER A 363 3.10 25.62 -18.66
C SER A 363 4.18 25.60 -19.75
N TRP A 364 5.27 24.85 -19.54
CA TRP A 364 6.38 24.70 -20.49
C TRP A 364 6.16 23.60 -21.52
N ALA A 365 5.09 22.82 -21.42
CA ALA A 365 4.83 21.73 -22.35
C ALA A 365 4.72 22.27 -23.79
N LYS A 366 5.38 21.59 -24.73
CA LYS A 366 5.48 22.04 -26.12
C LYS A 366 4.10 22.07 -26.78
N GLY A 367 3.85 23.09 -27.59
CA GLY A 367 2.60 23.21 -28.35
C GLY A 367 1.41 23.81 -27.59
N LYS A 368 1.61 24.34 -26.37
CA LYS A 368 0.52 24.81 -25.48
C LYS A 368 -0.60 23.77 -25.37
N PRO A 369 -0.27 22.55 -24.90
CA PRO A 369 -1.23 21.47 -24.85
C PRO A 369 -2.40 21.82 -23.93
N PRO A 370 -3.59 21.24 -24.19
CA PRO A 370 -4.73 21.40 -23.31
C PRO A 370 -4.40 20.95 -21.88
N LYS A 371 -5.15 21.52 -20.94
CA LYS A 371 -5.20 21.05 -19.55
C LYS A 371 -5.93 19.71 -19.47
N VAL A 372 -5.80 19.04 -18.34
CA VAL A 372 -6.64 17.88 -18.02
C VAL A 372 -8.10 18.33 -17.96
N ASP A 373 -8.95 17.76 -18.81
CA ASP A 373 -10.36 18.16 -18.91
C ASP A 373 -11.24 17.26 -18.06
N VAL A 374 -11.68 17.79 -16.91
CA VAL A 374 -12.49 17.05 -15.94
C VAL A 374 -13.95 17.01 -16.40
N LYS A 375 -14.43 15.80 -16.71
CA LYS A 375 -15.82 15.53 -17.13
C LYS A 375 -16.77 15.37 -15.95
N ALA A 376 -16.29 14.73 -14.89
CA ALA A 376 -17.06 14.48 -13.68
C ALA A 376 -16.14 14.37 -12.46
N TYR A 377 -16.58 14.93 -11.32
CA TYR A 377 -15.96 14.73 -10.02
C TYR A 377 -17.05 14.67 -8.95
N ASP A 378 -17.38 13.46 -8.52
CA ASP A 378 -18.57 13.20 -7.69
C ASP A 378 -18.37 11.99 -6.76
N ALA A 379 -19.30 11.80 -5.84
CA ALA A 379 -19.36 10.68 -4.92
C ALA A 379 -20.55 9.77 -5.22
N MET A 380 -20.30 8.47 -5.29
CA MET A 380 -21.33 7.44 -5.41
C MET A 380 -22.21 7.38 -4.14
N PRO A 381 -23.43 6.85 -4.21
CA PRO A 381 -24.26 6.63 -3.02
C PRO A 381 -23.60 5.74 -1.97
N VAL A 382 -24.04 5.90 -0.72
CA VAL A 382 -23.58 5.07 0.42
C VAL A 382 -23.84 3.60 0.12
N VAL A 383 -22.85 2.75 0.42
CA VAL A 383 -22.98 1.30 0.33
C VAL A 383 -22.83 0.69 1.72
N ARG A 384 -23.59 -0.37 2.01
CA ARG A 384 -23.62 -0.97 3.36
C ARG A 384 -22.28 -1.55 3.84
N SER A 385 -21.35 -1.79 2.93
CA SER A 385 -20.03 -2.30 3.29
C SER A 385 -19.14 -1.25 3.93
N SER A 386 -19.46 0.06 3.87
CA SER A 386 -18.56 1.11 4.35
C SER A 386 -19.29 2.32 4.92
N ASP A 387 -18.69 2.94 5.93
CA ASP A 387 -19.05 4.26 6.46
C ASP A 387 -18.53 5.42 5.60
N HIS A 388 -17.90 5.09 4.47
CA HIS A 388 -17.48 6.03 3.43
C HIS A 388 -18.32 5.89 2.16
N ARG A 389 -18.31 6.95 1.35
CA ARG A 389 -18.78 6.94 -0.04
C ARG A 389 -17.60 6.86 -0.99
N ALA A 390 -17.73 6.07 -2.06
CA ALA A 390 -16.73 6.05 -3.12
C ALA A 390 -16.75 7.38 -3.88
N VAL A 391 -15.59 7.95 -4.16
CA VAL A 391 -15.43 9.20 -4.93
C VAL A 391 -14.75 8.87 -6.24
N TYR A 392 -15.19 9.48 -7.34
CA TYR A 392 -14.59 9.27 -8.64
C TYR A 392 -14.32 10.58 -9.37
N LEU A 393 -13.27 10.56 -10.19
CA LEU A 393 -12.89 11.59 -11.14
C LEU A 393 -12.89 10.94 -12.52
N ARG A 394 -13.64 11.51 -13.46
CA ARG A 394 -13.52 11.20 -14.88
C ARG A 394 -12.90 12.38 -15.61
N ALA A 395 -11.84 12.14 -16.37
CA ALA A 395 -11.13 13.18 -17.08
C ALA A 395 -10.62 12.71 -18.44
N SER A 396 -10.63 13.61 -19.42
CA SER A 396 -9.89 13.45 -20.67
C SER A 396 -8.46 13.95 -20.45
N VAL A 397 -7.50 13.03 -20.47
CA VAL A 397 -6.08 13.30 -20.24
C VAL A 397 -5.39 13.47 -21.60
N PRO A 398 -4.71 14.60 -21.85
CA PRO A 398 -4.00 14.82 -23.11
C PRO A 398 -2.93 13.76 -23.36
N LEU A 399 -2.83 13.24 -24.59
CA LEU A 399 -1.72 12.36 -24.96
C LEU A 399 -0.49 13.22 -25.25
N LEU A 400 0.45 13.25 -24.30
CA LEU A 400 1.71 14.00 -24.41
C LEU A 400 2.91 13.06 -24.29
N SER A 401 3.84 13.16 -25.25
CA SER A 401 5.07 12.37 -25.27
C SER A 401 6.08 12.86 -24.24
N GLU A 402 7.09 12.04 -23.96
CA GLU A 402 8.17 12.40 -23.05
C GLU A 402 8.91 13.66 -23.53
N GLU A 403 9.07 13.85 -24.84
CA GLU A 403 9.72 15.01 -25.44
C GLU A 403 8.88 16.29 -25.36
N GLU A 404 7.55 16.17 -25.33
CA GLU A 404 6.61 17.30 -25.21
C GLU A 404 6.51 17.81 -23.77
N LEU A 405 6.64 16.91 -22.79
CA LEU A 405 6.66 17.21 -21.36
C LEU A 405 8.07 17.44 -20.81
N ALA A 406 9.11 17.28 -21.64
CA ALA A 406 10.50 17.39 -21.25
C ALA A 406 10.80 18.69 -20.49
N ARG A 407 11.78 18.60 -19.58
CA ARG A 407 12.26 19.73 -18.78
C ARG A 407 12.67 20.89 -19.70
N PRO A 408 12.28 22.15 -19.40
CA PRO A 408 12.75 23.31 -20.16
C PRO A 408 14.24 23.56 -19.88
N ALA A 409 14.97 24.04 -20.90
CA ALA A 409 16.40 24.34 -20.79
C ALA A 409 16.69 25.49 -19.81
N GLU A 410 15.78 26.47 -19.72
CA GLU A 410 15.90 27.61 -18.80
C GLU A 410 14.74 27.63 -17.81
N LEU A 411 15.07 27.80 -16.53
CA LEU A 411 14.08 27.96 -15.46
C LEU A 411 13.73 29.44 -15.33
N THR A 412 12.44 29.77 -15.44
CA THR A 412 11.92 31.10 -15.11
C THR A 412 11.41 31.12 -13.66
N ASN A 413 11.33 32.31 -13.05
CA ASN A 413 10.85 32.46 -11.67
C ASN A 413 9.45 31.85 -11.43
N GLY A 414 8.59 31.81 -12.45
CA GLY A 414 7.28 31.17 -12.36
C GLY A 414 7.32 29.64 -12.43
N ASN A 415 8.32 29.07 -13.11
CA ASN A 415 8.50 27.63 -13.27
C ASN A 415 9.22 26.99 -12.07
N ALA A 416 10.02 27.76 -11.32
CA ALA A 416 10.78 27.26 -10.18
C ALA A 416 9.92 26.72 -9.01
N ALA A 417 8.63 27.04 -8.98
CA ALA A 417 7.69 26.58 -7.96
C ALA A 417 6.99 25.24 -8.32
N ASP A 418 7.08 24.76 -9.57
CA ASP A 418 6.46 23.48 -9.94
C ASP A 418 7.27 22.31 -9.39
N PRO A 419 6.64 21.37 -8.65
CA PRO A 419 7.33 20.23 -8.04
C PRO A 419 8.00 19.29 -9.05
N ARG A 420 7.64 19.37 -10.35
CA ARG A 420 8.30 18.65 -11.45
C ARG A 420 9.70 19.17 -11.78
N LEU A 421 10.01 20.41 -11.45
CA LEU A 421 11.29 21.04 -11.79
C LEU A 421 12.24 21.09 -10.59
N VAL A 422 11.68 21.29 -9.40
CA VAL A 422 12.39 21.29 -8.12
C VAL A 422 11.59 20.47 -7.12
N LEU A 423 12.17 19.35 -6.66
CA LEU A 423 11.53 18.54 -5.63
C LEU A 423 11.29 19.37 -4.35
N PRO A 424 10.05 19.41 -3.83
CA PRO A 424 9.76 20.14 -2.59
C PRO A 424 10.51 19.59 -1.38
N VAL A 425 10.88 18.31 -1.42
CA VAL A 425 11.66 17.64 -0.37
C VAL A 425 12.67 16.69 -1.02
N ALA A 426 13.88 16.64 -0.46
CA ALA A 426 14.91 15.71 -0.91
C ALA A 426 14.47 14.24 -0.77
N ILE A 427 14.81 13.43 -1.77
CA ILE A 427 14.61 11.97 -1.76
C ILE A 427 15.41 11.35 -0.62
N ASP A 428 14.83 10.35 0.03
CA ASP A 428 15.44 9.57 1.11
C ASP A 428 15.97 8.25 0.55
N PRO A 429 17.29 8.08 0.35
CA PRO A 429 17.85 6.89 -0.28
C PRO A 429 17.70 5.63 0.58
N GLU A 430 17.84 5.79 1.89
CA GLU A 430 17.76 4.70 2.86
C GLU A 430 16.34 4.16 3.03
N ALA A 431 15.33 4.90 2.58
CA ALA A 431 13.93 4.47 2.64
C ALA A 431 13.69 3.19 1.81
N TRP A 432 14.49 2.90 0.78
CA TRP A 432 14.34 1.67 -0.01
C TRP A 432 14.60 0.41 0.83
N GLU A 433 15.72 0.39 1.57
CA GLU A 433 16.08 -0.75 2.42
C GLU A 433 15.14 -0.89 3.62
N ARG A 434 14.76 0.24 4.24
CA ARG A 434 13.84 0.24 5.38
C ARG A 434 12.46 -0.31 5.00
N ARG A 435 11.96 0.02 3.80
CA ARG A 435 10.71 -0.56 3.24
C ARG A 435 10.80 -2.08 3.07
N ALA A 436 11.89 -2.59 2.49
CA ALA A 436 12.08 -4.04 2.34
C ALA A 436 12.10 -4.75 3.71
N ALA A 437 12.72 -4.13 4.72
CA ALA A 437 12.70 -4.65 6.09
C ALA A 437 11.30 -4.58 6.73
N ALA A 438 10.56 -3.49 6.53
CA ALA A 438 9.19 -3.32 7.00
C ALA A 438 8.27 -4.39 6.38
N ARG A 439 8.38 -4.65 5.07
CA ARG A 439 7.59 -5.69 4.39
C ARG A 439 7.80 -7.08 4.98
N ARG A 440 9.05 -7.46 5.31
CA ARG A 440 9.33 -8.75 5.99
C ARG A 440 8.66 -8.83 7.37
N LYS A 441 8.69 -7.72 8.13
CA LYS A 441 8.02 -7.64 9.43
C LYS A 441 6.51 -7.72 9.30
N GLU A 442 5.92 -7.03 8.32
CA GLU A 442 4.49 -7.10 8.05
C GLU A 442 4.04 -8.52 7.78
N VAL A 443 4.71 -9.26 6.89
CA VAL A 443 4.33 -10.65 6.58
C VAL A 443 4.38 -11.52 7.84
N LEU A 444 5.45 -11.41 8.64
CA LEU A 444 5.57 -12.14 9.90
C LEU A 444 4.41 -11.81 10.86
N VAL A 445 4.20 -10.51 11.11
CA VAL A 445 3.11 -10.03 11.98
C VAL A 445 1.75 -10.45 11.43
N GLY A 446 1.55 -10.42 10.12
CA GLY A 446 0.33 -10.83 9.43
C GLY A 446 0.00 -12.29 9.68
N TYR A 447 0.96 -13.20 9.51
CA TYR A 447 0.78 -14.62 9.83
C TYR A 447 0.58 -14.86 11.33
N SER A 448 1.31 -14.17 12.20
CA SER A 448 1.09 -14.26 13.66
C SER A 448 -0.33 -13.81 14.03
N MET A 449 -0.79 -12.67 13.51
CA MET A 449 -2.16 -12.20 13.73
C MET A 449 -3.19 -13.18 13.16
N PHE A 450 -2.96 -13.72 11.96
CA PHE A 450 -3.84 -14.71 11.34
C PHE A 450 -4.01 -15.96 12.21
N LEU A 451 -2.91 -16.57 12.64
CA LEU A 451 -2.90 -17.81 13.40
C LEU A 451 -3.57 -17.65 14.78
N TRP A 452 -3.29 -16.56 15.48
CA TRP A 452 -3.80 -16.35 16.84
C TRP A 452 -5.13 -15.62 16.94
N SER A 453 -5.55 -14.87 15.91
CA SER A 453 -6.72 -13.99 15.98
C SER A 453 -7.86 -14.39 15.04
N THR A 454 -7.73 -15.48 14.27
CA THR A 454 -8.79 -15.93 13.36
C THR A 454 -9.23 -17.36 13.67
N LYS A 455 -10.49 -17.70 13.34
CA LYS A 455 -11.02 -19.06 13.50
C LYS A 455 -10.26 -20.08 12.64
N GLN A 456 -9.91 -19.68 11.41
CA GLN A 456 -9.12 -20.52 10.50
C GLN A 456 -7.72 -20.77 11.05
N GLY A 457 -7.06 -19.72 11.56
CA GLY A 457 -5.76 -19.82 12.23
C GLY A 457 -5.80 -20.72 13.46
N ALA A 458 -6.82 -20.56 14.32
CA ALA A 458 -7.01 -21.41 15.49
C ALA A 458 -7.22 -22.88 15.11
N LEU A 459 -7.93 -23.16 14.02
CA LEU A 459 -8.09 -24.53 13.50
C LEU A 459 -6.73 -25.11 13.05
N VAL A 460 -5.92 -24.33 12.31
CA VAL A 460 -4.57 -24.75 11.91
C VAL A 460 -3.71 -25.08 13.14
N LEU A 461 -3.71 -24.22 14.17
CA LEU A 461 -2.98 -24.46 15.41
C LEU A 461 -3.48 -25.72 16.14
N ALA A 462 -4.79 -25.92 16.21
CA ALA A 462 -5.39 -27.11 16.82
C ALA A 462 -5.03 -28.40 16.07
N THR A 463 -5.05 -28.37 14.74
CA THR A 463 -4.64 -29.51 13.91
C THR A 463 -3.16 -29.83 14.08
N LEU A 464 -2.28 -28.82 14.09
CA LEU A 464 -0.85 -29.02 14.33
C LEU A 464 -0.58 -29.61 15.72
N LEU A 465 -1.29 -29.13 16.74
CA LEU A 465 -1.21 -29.66 18.10
C LEU A 465 -1.70 -31.12 18.16
N ALA A 466 -2.79 -31.46 17.47
CA ALA A 466 -3.30 -32.83 17.40
C ALA A 466 -2.32 -33.77 16.69
N ILE A 467 -1.72 -33.35 15.57
CA ILE A 467 -0.69 -34.12 14.86
C ILE A 467 0.55 -34.29 15.75
N GLY A 468 1.02 -33.24 16.41
CA GLY A 468 2.17 -33.29 17.30
C GLY A 468 1.94 -34.22 18.49
N ALA A 469 0.77 -34.13 19.13
CA ALA A 469 0.38 -35.03 20.21
C ALA A 469 0.26 -36.49 19.73
N GLY A 470 -0.31 -36.71 18.55
CA GLY A 470 -0.43 -38.04 17.94
C GLY A 470 0.94 -38.65 17.59
N ALA A 471 1.84 -37.86 17.00
CA ALA A 471 3.20 -38.30 16.69
C ALA A 471 4.00 -38.61 17.97
N TRP A 472 3.88 -37.77 19.00
CA TRP A 472 4.48 -38.03 20.31
C TRP A 472 3.93 -39.30 20.95
N TRP A 473 2.62 -39.52 20.90
CA TRP A 473 1.97 -40.72 21.42
C TRP A 473 2.42 -41.99 20.68
N LEU A 474 2.47 -41.94 19.34
CA LEU A 474 3.00 -43.05 18.52
C LEU A 474 4.47 -43.33 18.81
N TRP A 475 5.29 -42.28 18.98
CA TRP A 475 6.69 -42.43 19.33
C TRP A 475 6.87 -43.10 20.70
N GLN A 476 6.09 -42.72 21.72
CA GLN A 476 6.09 -43.37 23.03
C GLN A 476 5.71 -44.85 22.91
N PHE A 477 4.65 -45.16 22.15
CA PHE A 477 4.18 -46.53 21.98
C PHE A 477 5.21 -47.42 21.25
N TRP A 478 5.86 -46.88 20.21
CA TRP A 478 6.94 -47.54 19.49
C TRP A 478 8.19 -47.73 20.36
N ALA A 479 8.60 -46.71 21.11
CA ALA A 479 9.74 -46.79 22.02
C ALA A 479 9.56 -47.88 23.09
N VAL A 480 8.36 -48.01 23.65
CA VAL A 480 8.02 -49.06 24.62
C VAL A 480 8.07 -50.46 23.98
N HIS A 481 7.59 -50.63 22.74
CA HIS A 481 7.62 -51.93 22.06
C HIS A 481 9.04 -52.35 21.64
N VAL A 482 9.85 -51.42 21.14
CA VAL A 482 11.25 -51.68 20.79
C VAL A 482 12.09 -52.05 22.03
N MET A 483 11.81 -51.44 23.19
CA MET A 483 12.47 -51.81 24.45
C MET A 483 12.04 -53.21 24.95
N ASN A 484 10.79 -53.62 24.72
CA ASN A 484 10.32 -54.96 25.08
C ASN A 484 10.85 -56.07 24.14
N ASP A 485 11.02 -55.79 22.84
CA ASP A 485 11.60 -56.75 21.90
C ASP A 485 13.12 -56.93 22.13
N ALA A 486 13.82 -55.89 22.57
CA ALA A 486 15.24 -55.97 22.95
C ALA A 486 15.50 -56.83 24.19
N THR A 487 14.50 -57.07 25.05
CA THR A 487 14.62 -57.93 26.24
C THR A 487 14.43 -59.44 25.95
N HIS A 488 14.08 -59.84 24.72
CA HIS A 488 13.88 -61.24 24.35
C HIS A 488 15.07 -61.90 23.61
N LEU A 489 16.20 -61.21 23.45
CA LEU A 489 17.43 -61.77 22.86
C LEU A 489 18.56 -61.81 23.90
N SER A 490 18.50 -62.79 24.80
CA SER A 490 19.65 -63.24 25.61
C SER A 490 19.79 -64.76 25.51
N PRO A 491 20.95 -65.32 25.11
CA PRO A 491 21.15 -66.77 25.05
C PRO A 491 21.18 -67.38 26.46
N SER A 492 20.54 -68.53 26.60
CA SER A 492 20.56 -69.40 27.78
C SER A 492 21.98 -69.74 28.22
N ARG A 493 22.29 -69.44 29.47
CA ARG A 493 23.43 -69.97 30.22
C ARG A 493 22.95 -71.18 31.03
N ASP A 494 23.43 -72.37 30.67
CA ASP A 494 23.54 -73.53 31.57
C ASP A 494 25.04 -73.90 31.54
N GLY A 495 25.77 -73.72 32.66
CA GLY A 495 26.07 -74.79 33.63
C GLY A 495 27.27 -75.61 33.13
N VAL A 496 28.45 -75.61 33.76
CA VAL A 496 28.76 -76.46 34.92
C VAL A 496 30.12 -76.06 35.55
N GLU A 497 30.11 -76.19 36.88
CA GLU A 497 31.12 -76.16 37.95
C GLU A 497 32.57 -76.66 37.73
N ASN A 498 33.47 -76.15 38.60
CA ASN A 498 34.55 -76.81 39.38
C ASN A 498 35.56 -77.76 38.68
N GLU A 499 36.85 -77.87 39.00
CA GLU A 499 37.71 -77.45 40.11
C GLU A 499 39.21 -77.68 39.70
N ARG A 500 40.11 -76.87 40.27
CA ARG A 500 41.51 -77.13 40.75
C ARG A 500 42.61 -77.80 39.89
N GLY A 501 43.78 -77.13 39.96
CA GLY A 501 45.15 -77.71 39.93
C GLY A 501 45.86 -77.51 38.60
N SER A 502 47.07 -76.98 38.45
CA SER A 502 48.28 -76.77 39.26
C SER A 502 49.11 -75.70 38.48
N GLY A 503 49.72 -74.67 39.05
CA GLY A 503 50.93 -74.71 39.87
C GLY A 503 52.20 -74.84 39.01
N PHE A 504 52.84 -73.74 38.59
CA PHE A 504 54.32 -73.65 38.51
C PHE A 504 54.84 -72.20 38.50
N ARG A 505 55.84 -71.97 39.37
CA ARG A 505 56.71 -70.79 39.59
C ARG A 505 57.70 -70.61 38.41
N PHE A 506 58.50 -69.55 38.19
CA PHE A 506 59.21 -68.57 39.02
C PHE A 506 59.62 -67.33 38.15
N SER A 507 59.95 -66.26 38.85
CA SER A 507 60.37 -64.87 38.55
C SER A 507 61.70 -64.68 37.75
N PRO A 508 62.40 -63.50 37.78
CA PRO A 508 62.06 -62.09 37.44
C PRO A 508 63.14 -61.38 36.55
N LEU A 509 62.90 -60.14 36.07
CA LEU A 509 63.80 -58.95 36.18
C LEU A 509 63.52 -57.80 35.17
N SER A 510 63.33 -56.60 35.75
CA SER A 510 63.91 -55.27 35.43
C SER A 510 63.58 -54.45 34.15
N ARG A 511 63.23 -53.17 34.44
CA ARG A 511 63.61 -51.88 33.78
C ARG A 511 62.98 -51.58 32.40
N ARG A 512 62.63 -50.35 32.02
CA ARG A 512 62.89 -48.97 32.51
C ARG A 512 61.91 -47.99 31.81
N ASP A 513 61.60 -46.88 32.51
CA ASP A 513 61.40 -45.47 32.11
C ASP A 513 60.65 -45.10 30.80
N SER A 514 59.76 -44.09 30.73
CA SER A 514 59.93 -42.70 31.18
C SER A 514 58.64 -41.86 31.03
N ALA A 515 58.46 -40.93 31.98
CA ALA A 515 57.87 -39.56 31.99
C ALA A 515 56.76 -39.13 30.99
N GLY A 516 55.79 -38.28 31.35
CA GLY A 516 55.79 -37.29 32.43
C GLY A 516 54.44 -36.60 32.59
N ASN A 517 54.34 -35.90 33.72
CA ASN A 517 53.13 -35.69 34.49
C ASN A 517 52.61 -34.25 34.42
N GLN A 518 51.38 -34.13 34.88
CA GLN A 518 50.56 -32.96 35.14
C GLN A 518 51.04 -32.10 36.34
N LEU A 519 50.49 -30.86 36.39
CA LEU A 519 49.98 -30.10 37.56
C LEU A 519 50.90 -29.17 38.41
N ALA A 520 50.50 -27.89 38.38
CA ALA A 520 49.97 -27.06 39.48
C ALA A 520 50.86 -26.43 40.59
N ALA A 521 50.60 -25.12 40.78
CA ALA A 521 50.20 -24.43 42.02
C ALA A 521 51.19 -23.46 42.73
N GLN A 522 50.56 -22.35 43.19
CA GLN A 522 50.78 -21.50 44.38
C GLN A 522 51.54 -20.14 44.30
N ASP A 523 50.72 -19.10 44.55
CA ASP A 523 50.81 -17.99 45.53
C ASP A 523 51.97 -16.97 45.56
N GLY A 524 51.60 -15.67 45.63
CA GLY A 524 52.29 -14.67 46.47
C GLY A 524 52.61 -13.27 45.90
N LEU A 525 51.73 -12.30 46.20
CA LEU A 525 51.87 -10.82 46.33
C LEU A 525 53.11 -10.05 45.77
N THR A 526 52.87 -8.94 45.05
CA THR A 526 52.97 -7.54 45.56
C THR A 526 52.66 -6.47 44.49
N THR A 527 52.17 -5.33 44.98
CA THR A 527 51.59 -4.14 44.33
C THR A 527 52.59 -3.20 43.65
N ARG A 528 52.17 -2.53 42.56
CA ARG A 528 52.47 -1.11 42.26
C ARG A 528 51.45 -0.49 41.29
N HIS A 529 50.90 0.66 41.69
CA HIS A 529 49.99 1.53 40.94
C HIS A 529 50.71 2.30 39.81
N VAL A 530 49.98 2.65 38.74
CA VAL A 530 49.66 4.05 38.32
C VAL A 530 48.78 4.04 37.05
N VAL A 531 47.59 4.66 37.18
CA VAL A 531 46.81 5.55 36.26
C VAL A 531 47.10 5.47 34.74
N GLY A 532 46.15 5.40 33.80
CA GLY A 532 44.70 5.52 33.77
C GLY A 532 44.25 5.92 32.35
N LYS A 533 43.10 5.41 31.88
CA LYS A 533 42.06 6.09 31.07
C LYS A 533 41.03 5.06 30.59
N ARG A 534 39.79 5.24 31.03
CA ARG A 534 38.60 4.42 30.69
C ARG A 534 38.06 4.83 29.31
N LEU A 535 37.71 3.85 28.49
CA LEU A 535 36.74 3.97 27.40
C LEU A 535 35.32 3.67 27.95
N PRO A 536 34.25 4.31 27.46
CA PRO A 536 32.90 4.12 27.99
C PRO A 536 32.27 2.81 27.51
N ARG A 537 31.64 2.08 28.44
CA ARG A 537 30.71 0.97 28.15
C ARG A 537 29.36 1.54 27.74
N VAL A 538 28.89 1.21 26.54
CA VAL A 538 27.49 1.40 26.14
C VAL A 538 26.66 0.28 26.76
N SER A 539 25.72 0.63 27.64
CA SER A 539 24.70 -0.29 28.14
C SER A 539 23.53 -0.27 27.15
N ALA A 540 23.24 -1.42 26.53
CA ALA A 540 22.00 -1.60 25.79
C ALA A 540 20.85 -1.79 26.79
N HIS A 541 19.96 -0.81 26.90
CA HIS A 541 18.67 -0.98 27.56
C HIS A 541 17.69 -1.59 26.55
N PHE A 542 17.37 -2.87 26.73
CA PHE A 542 16.19 -3.47 26.09
C PHE A 542 14.95 -2.98 26.83
N THR A 543 14.15 -2.14 26.19
CA THR A 543 12.82 -1.79 26.68
C THR A 543 11.82 -2.80 26.13
N THR A 544 11.28 -3.66 26.99
CA THR A 544 10.22 -4.59 26.63
C THR A 544 8.89 -3.84 26.63
N VAL A 545 8.30 -3.64 25.44
CA VAL A 545 6.98 -3.00 25.30
C VAL A 545 5.89 -4.04 25.51
N HIS A 546 5.00 -3.80 26.47
CA HIS A 546 3.84 -4.66 26.73
C HIS A 546 2.60 -4.13 26.00
N TYR A 547 1.87 -5.01 25.32
CA TYR A 547 0.61 -4.70 24.66
C TYR A 547 -0.56 -5.37 25.38
N VAL A 548 -1.65 -4.62 25.56
CA VAL A 548 -2.90 -5.14 26.11
C VAL A 548 -3.99 -5.08 25.04
N TYR A 549 -4.65 -6.21 24.83
CA TYR A 549 -5.76 -6.35 23.88
C TYR A 549 -7.07 -5.91 24.54
N ASN A 550 -7.71 -4.87 24.00
CA ASN A 550 -9.03 -4.45 24.48
C ASN A 550 -10.13 -5.18 23.70
N THR A 551 -10.82 -6.11 24.36
CA THR A 551 -11.86 -6.95 23.76
C THR A 551 -13.14 -6.21 23.38
N ARG A 552 -13.37 -4.99 23.90
CA ARG A 552 -14.54 -4.17 23.55
C ARG A 552 -14.30 -3.29 22.34
N THR A 553 -13.08 -2.82 22.13
CA THR A 553 -12.75 -1.91 21.02
C THR A 553 -12.00 -2.60 19.87
N GLY A 554 -11.50 -3.81 20.08
CA GLY A 554 -10.74 -4.56 19.08
C GLY A 554 -9.36 -3.97 18.76
N VAL A 555 -8.84 -3.10 19.64
CA VAL A 555 -7.57 -2.39 19.44
C VAL A 555 -6.53 -2.84 20.46
N TRP A 556 -5.29 -3.00 20.00
CA TRP A 556 -4.12 -3.18 20.86
C TRP A 556 -3.63 -1.82 21.36
N LEU A 557 -3.62 -1.64 22.67
CA LEU A 557 -3.05 -0.46 23.31
C LEU A 557 -1.62 -0.79 23.76
N GLY A 558 -0.66 0.00 23.28
CA GLY A 558 0.71 -0.05 23.80
C GLY A 558 0.78 0.72 25.11
N ILE A 559 1.31 0.09 26.16
CA ILE A 559 1.65 0.77 27.42
C ILE A 559 3.17 0.94 27.41
N SER A 560 3.65 2.17 27.58
CA SER A 560 5.08 2.50 27.66
C SER A 560 5.73 1.91 28.90
#